data_AF-A0A5B2YWF7-F1
#
_entry.id   AF-A0A5B2YWF7-F1
#
_cell.length_a   1.000
_cell.length_b   1.000
_cell.length_c   1.000
_cell.angle_alpha   90.00
_cell.angle_beta   90.00
_cell.angle_gamma   90.00
#
_symmetry.space_group_name_H-M   'P 1'
#
loop_
_entity.id
_entity.type
_entity.pdbx_description
1 polymer ?
#
loop_
_entity_poly.entity_id
_entity_poly.type
_entity_poly.pdbx_seq_one_letter_code
_entity_poly.pdbx_strand_id
1 'polypeptide(L)'
;MFVGDKETLKTFILNYHNYVNDVEKEVSADDFFTLNDDVDEYSYQTINADDHIFMNELETLVDRICTQRELILFLLLRSGRSSKDIAQIFELSVNRINQLTNQLIDKIIENKEWLNG
;
A
#
# COMPACT_ATOMS: atom_id res chain seq x y z
N MET A 1 9.04 6.87 11.76
CA MET A 1 8.27 6.65 13.00
C MET A 1 6.82 7.06 12.79
N PHE A 2 5.89 6.11 12.75
CA PHE A 2 4.46 6.39 12.58
C PHE A 2 3.85 6.98 13.86
N VAL A 3 3.39 8.22 13.77
CA VAL A 3 2.66 8.95 14.83
C VAL A 3 1.28 9.33 14.29
N GLY A 4 0.42 8.33 14.07
CA GLY A 4 -0.94 8.54 13.59
C GLY A 4 -1.95 7.66 14.34
N ASP A 5 -3.22 8.05 14.29
CA ASP A 5 -4.32 7.25 14.84
C ASP A 5 -4.66 6.07 13.90
N LYS A 6 -5.42 5.11 14.44
CA LYS A 6 -5.83 3.89 13.72
C LYS A 6 -6.53 4.18 12.39
N GLU A 7 -7.37 5.19 12.37
CA GLU A 7 -8.16 5.53 11.18
C GLU A 7 -7.30 6.18 10.10
N THR A 8 -6.28 6.95 10.49
CA THR A 8 -5.28 7.51 9.57
C THR A 8 -4.48 6.40 8.90
N LEU A 9 -3.98 5.42 9.67
CA LEU A 9 -3.25 4.27 9.11
C LEU A 9 -4.12 3.46 8.16
N LYS A 10 -5.36 3.18 8.57
CA LYS A 10 -6.32 2.43 7.77
C LYS A 10 -6.65 3.17 6.47
N THR A 11 -6.87 4.48 6.54
CA THR A 11 -7.16 5.32 5.37
C THR A 11 -5.96 5.37 4.43
N PHE A 12 -4.75 5.49 4.96
CA PHE A 12 -3.52 5.42 4.17
C PHE A 12 -3.42 4.10 3.41
N ILE A 13 -3.52 2.95 4.10
CA ILE A 13 -3.40 1.63 3.47
C ILE A 13 -4.46 1.45 2.39
N LEU A 14 -5.73 1.76 2.68
CA LEU A 14 -6.83 1.60 1.71
C LEU A 14 -6.65 2.45 0.45
N ASN A 15 -6.07 3.64 0.60
CA ASN A 15 -5.87 4.58 -0.49
C ASN A 15 -4.49 4.47 -1.15
N TYR A 16 -3.61 3.57 -0.69
CA TYR A 16 -2.24 3.46 -1.19
C TYR A 16 -2.17 3.33 -2.71
N HIS A 17 -3.08 2.58 -3.32
CA HIS A 17 -3.21 2.45 -4.78
C HIS A 17 -3.35 3.78 -5.54
N ASN A 18 -3.79 4.86 -4.92
CA ASN A 18 -3.88 6.19 -5.54
C ASN A 18 -2.54 6.94 -5.55
N TYR A 19 -1.60 6.55 -4.69
CA TYR A 19 -0.25 7.13 -4.63
C TYR A 19 0.70 6.43 -5.60
N VAL A 20 0.39 5.20 -5.97
CA VAL A 20 1.00 4.44 -7.07
C VAL A 20 0.42 4.95 -8.40
N ASN A 21 0.70 6.20 -8.74
CA ASN A 21 0.49 6.72 -10.10
C ASN A 21 1.58 6.15 -11.04
N ASP A 22 1.66 4.83 -11.14
CA ASP A 22 2.28 4.18 -12.30
C ASP A 22 1.22 4.06 -13.39
N VAL A 23 0.77 5.22 -13.90
CA VAL A 23 0.43 5.23 -15.32
C VAL A 23 1.78 5.12 -16.01
N GLU A 24 2.26 3.89 -16.22
CA GLU A 24 3.26 3.66 -17.26
C GLU A 24 2.65 4.25 -18.53
N LYS A 25 3.11 5.45 -18.93
CA LYS A 25 2.81 5.91 -20.28
C LYS A 25 3.35 4.81 -21.19
N GLU A 26 2.50 4.24 -22.04
CA GLU A 26 2.95 3.45 -23.17
C GLU A 26 3.86 4.37 -24.01
N VAL A 27 5.16 4.33 -23.73
CA VAL A 27 6.17 4.95 -24.57
C VAL A 27 6.40 3.96 -25.69
N SER A 28 6.08 4.34 -26.92
CA SER A 28 6.38 3.51 -28.07
C SER A 28 7.89 3.25 -28.13
N ALA A 29 8.31 2.11 -28.65
CA ALA A 29 9.74 1.82 -28.81
C ALA A 29 10.46 2.89 -29.65
N ASP A 30 9.72 3.57 -30.54
CA ASP A 30 10.21 4.66 -31.37
C ASP A 30 10.45 5.94 -30.55
N ASP A 31 9.60 6.24 -29.57
CA ASP A 31 9.75 7.40 -28.68
C ASP A 31 10.85 7.20 -27.63
N PHE A 32 11.20 5.95 -27.31
CA PHE A 32 12.21 5.58 -26.30
C PHE A 32 13.63 5.99 -26.68
N PHE A 33 13.95 6.01 -27.98
CA PHE A 33 15.29 6.38 -28.48
C PHE A 33 15.40 7.84 -28.94
N THR A 34 14.32 8.62 -28.87
CA THR A 34 14.34 10.05 -29.18
C THR A 34 14.88 10.84 -27.99
N LEU A 35 16.07 11.41 -28.17
CA LEU A 35 16.59 12.45 -27.29
C LEU A 35 15.93 13.78 -27.68
N ASN A 36 14.83 14.15 -27.01
CA ASN A 36 14.39 15.54 -27.00
C ASN A 36 15.23 16.29 -25.96
N ASP A 37 15.86 17.40 -26.37
CA ASP A 37 16.63 18.28 -25.47
C ASP A 37 15.74 19.01 -24.43
N ASP A 38 14.42 19.01 -24.63
CA ASP A 38 13.42 19.41 -23.62
C ASP A 38 13.06 18.21 -22.74
N VAL A 39 14.06 17.65 -22.05
CA VAL A 39 13.79 16.69 -20.98
C VAL A 39 13.19 17.51 -19.84
N ASP A 40 11.87 17.57 -19.76
CA ASP A 40 11.19 17.87 -18.51
C ASP A 40 11.82 16.97 -17.45
N GLU A 41 12.61 17.58 -16.59
CA GLU A 41 13.32 16.95 -15.48
C GLU A 41 12.35 15.96 -14.83
N TYR A 42 12.67 14.66 -14.86
CA TYR A 42 11.80 13.57 -14.40
C TYR A 42 11.40 13.80 -12.93
N SER A 43 10.32 14.58 -12.73
CA SER A 43 9.92 15.10 -11.41
C SER A 43 9.14 14.07 -10.59
N TYR A 44 9.02 12.83 -11.08
CA TYR A 44 8.26 11.77 -10.42
C TYR A 44 8.90 11.29 -9.12
N GLN A 45 10.18 11.60 -8.88
CA GLN A 45 10.92 11.08 -7.73
C GLN A 45 10.64 11.82 -6.40
N THR A 46 9.96 12.96 -6.39
CA THR A 46 9.84 13.80 -5.19
C THR A 46 8.44 13.94 -4.60
N ILE A 47 7.37 13.55 -5.31
CA ILE A 47 6.01 13.87 -4.84
C ILE A 47 5.50 12.89 -3.78
N ASN A 48 5.88 11.61 -3.82
CA ASN A 48 5.38 10.58 -2.89
C ASN A 48 6.50 9.68 -2.30
N ALA A 49 7.77 10.10 -2.36
CA ALA A 49 8.89 9.28 -1.87
C ALA A 49 8.69 8.82 -0.42
N ASP A 50 8.19 9.72 0.43
CA ASP A 50 7.88 9.43 1.83
C ASP A 50 6.76 8.39 1.99
N ASP A 51 5.72 8.45 1.15
CA ASP A 51 4.61 7.49 1.17
C ASP A 51 5.06 6.08 0.73
N HIS A 52 5.91 5.98 -0.28
CA HIS A 52 6.47 4.71 -0.72
C HIS A 52 7.46 4.13 0.30
N ILE A 53 8.31 4.95 0.91
CA ILE A 53 9.20 4.53 2.01
C ILE A 53 8.35 4.00 3.17
N PHE A 54 7.32 4.75 3.57
CA PHE A 54 6.44 4.33 4.66
C PHE A 54 5.69 3.03 4.34
N MET A 55 5.23 2.85 3.10
CA MET A 55 4.59 1.59 2.72
C MET A 55 5.56 0.40 2.72
N ASN A 56 6.80 0.59 2.29
CA ASN A 56 7.83 -0.45 2.34
C ASN A 56 8.16 -0.87 3.79
N GLU A 57 8.18 0.09 4.72
CA GLU A 57 8.31 -0.17 6.15
C GLU A 57 7.12 -1.01 6.66
N LEU A 58 5.88 -0.64 6.29
CA LEU A 58 4.69 -1.41 6.64
C LEU A 58 4.71 -2.83 6.07
N GLU A 59 5.15 -3.00 4.83
CA GLU A 59 5.30 -4.31 4.19
C GLU A 59 6.29 -5.19 4.93
N THR A 60 7.44 -4.63 5.30
CA THR A 60 8.47 -5.35 6.09
C THR A 60 7.94 -5.76 7.45
N LEU A 61 7.18 -4.88 8.12
CA LEU A 61 6.56 -5.16 9.40
C LEU A 61 5.51 -6.27 9.28
N VAL A 62 4.59 -6.15 8.32
CA VAL A 62 3.52 -7.11 8.06
C VAL A 62 4.12 -8.48 7.74
N ASP A 63 5.13 -8.56 6.86
CA ASP A 63 5.79 -9.83 6.52
C ASP A 63 6.38 -10.53 7.75
N ARG A 64 6.89 -9.76 8.73
CA ARG A 64 7.44 -10.30 9.97
C ARG A 64 6.38 -10.79 10.96
N ILE A 65 5.28 -10.04 11.14
CA ILE A 65 4.33 -10.28 12.25
C ILE A 65 3.06 -11.01 11.83
N CYS A 66 2.70 -10.98 10.54
CA CYS A 66 1.44 -11.48 10.04
C CYS A 66 1.53 -12.96 9.62
N THR A 67 0.41 -13.65 9.79
CA THR A 67 0.19 -14.94 9.14
C THR A 67 0.03 -14.73 7.64
N GLN A 68 0.20 -15.80 6.84
CA GLN A 68 -0.02 -15.73 5.39
C GLN A 68 -1.41 -15.19 5.03
N ARG A 69 -2.44 -15.54 5.79
CA ARG A 69 -3.80 -15.04 5.57
C ARG A 69 -3.94 -13.54 5.82
N GLU A 70 -3.29 -13.04 6.87
CA GLU A 70 -3.25 -11.60 7.19
C GLU A 70 -2.42 -10.81 6.17
N LEU A 71 -1.30 -11.37 5.70
CA LEU A 71 -0.50 -10.79 4.63
C LEU A 71 -1.31 -10.67 3.33
N ILE A 72 -2.03 -11.71 2.92
CA ILE A 72 -2.91 -11.65 1.75
C ILE A 72 -3.99 -10.58 1.94
N LEU A 73 -4.60 -10.50 3.12
CA LEU A 73 -5.58 -9.45 3.41
C LEU A 73 -4.96 -8.06 3.26
N PHE A 74 -3.76 -7.82 3.80
CA PHE A 74 -3.03 -6.57 3.66
C PHE A 74 -2.79 -6.19 2.19
N LEU A 75 -2.32 -7.13 1.36
CA LEU A 75 -2.06 -6.92 -0.06
C LEU A 75 -3.34 -6.56 -0.85
N LEU A 76 -4.47 -7.18 -0.50
CA LEU A 76 -5.75 -6.85 -1.13
C LEU A 76 -6.28 -5.48 -0.71
N LEU A 77 -6.07 -5.08 0.55
CA LEU A 77 -6.46 -3.76 1.04
C LEU A 77 -5.65 -2.66 0.35
N ARG A 78 -4.32 -2.82 0.26
CA ARG A 78 -3.46 -1.79 -0.36
C ARG A 78 -3.69 -1.59 -1.85
N SER A 79 -4.16 -2.63 -2.53
CA SER A 79 -4.48 -2.59 -3.96
C SER A 79 -5.82 -1.93 -4.28
N GLY A 80 -6.55 -1.43 -3.26
CA GLY A 80 -7.81 -0.72 -3.44
C GLY A 80 -9.02 -1.63 -3.69
N ARG A 81 -8.91 -2.94 -3.43
CA ARG A 81 -10.05 -3.85 -3.60
C ARG A 81 -11.15 -3.56 -2.57
N SER A 82 -12.40 -3.69 -3.01
CA SER A 82 -13.54 -3.47 -2.14
C SER A 82 -13.66 -4.57 -1.08
N SER A 83 -14.20 -4.25 0.10
CA SER A 83 -14.48 -5.24 1.15
C SER A 83 -15.38 -6.38 0.67
N LYS A 84 -16.23 -6.13 -0.34
CA LYS A 84 -17.09 -7.14 -0.96
C LYS A 84 -16.29 -8.13 -1.79
N ASP A 85 -15.34 -7.65 -2.60
CA ASP A 85 -14.49 -8.52 -3.41
C ASP A 85 -13.57 -9.36 -2.52
N ILE A 86 -13.00 -8.74 -1.49
CA ILE A 86 -12.17 -9.44 -0.51
C ILE A 86 -12.99 -10.52 0.23
N ALA A 87 -14.22 -10.20 0.61
CA ALA A 87 -15.13 -11.15 1.25
C ALA A 87 -15.41 -12.37 0.36
N GLN A 88 -15.59 -12.14 -0.95
CA GLN A 88 -15.74 -13.22 -1.92
C GLN A 88 -14.47 -14.07 -2.05
N ILE A 89 -13.28 -13.45 -2.14
CA ILE A 89 -11.99 -14.17 -2.23
C ILE A 89 -11.75 -15.05 -1.00
N PHE A 90 -12.12 -14.56 0.18
CA PHE A 90 -11.91 -15.26 1.45
C PHE A 90 -13.04 -16.23 1.81
N GLU A 91 -14.12 -16.25 1.02
CA GLU A 91 -15.37 -16.96 1.31
C GLU A 91 -15.93 -16.62 2.71
N LEU A 92 -15.89 -15.33 3.06
CA LEU A 92 -16.35 -14.79 4.34
C LEU A 92 -17.42 -13.72 4.14
N SER A 93 -18.10 -13.35 5.22
CA SER A 93 -18.98 -12.18 5.21
C SER A 93 -18.17 -10.89 5.19
N VAL A 94 -18.73 -9.83 4.59
CA VAL A 94 -18.15 -8.48 4.62
C VAL A 94 -17.89 -8.00 6.05
N ASN A 95 -18.81 -8.31 6.99
CA ASN A 95 -18.63 -7.99 8.40
C ASN A 95 -17.39 -8.67 8.99
N ARG A 96 -17.14 -9.93 8.63
CA ARG A 96 -15.94 -10.63 9.09
C ARG A 96 -14.67 -10.04 8.48
N ILE A 97 -14.69 -9.65 7.21
CA ILE A 97 -13.57 -8.93 6.58
C ILE A 97 -13.29 -7.62 7.32
N ASN A 98 -14.31 -6.81 7.61
CA ASN A 98 -14.12 -5.55 8.33
C ASN A 98 -13.52 -5.77 9.73
N GLN A 99 -13.94 -6.83 10.44
CA GLN A 99 -13.33 -7.23 11.71
C GLN A 99 -11.87 -7.64 11.55
N LEU A 100 -11.57 -8.48 10.55
CA LEU A 100 -10.20 -8.92 10.27
C LEU A 100 -9.30 -7.74 9.87
N THR A 101 -9.80 -6.79 9.08
CA THR A 101 -9.10 -5.56 8.75
C THR A 101 -8.79 -4.77 10.02
N ASN A 102 -9.78 -4.53 10.89
CA ASN A 102 -9.53 -3.80 12.13
C ASN A 102 -8.52 -4.51 13.03
N GLN A 103 -8.58 -5.85 13.14
CA GLN A 103 -7.63 -6.67 13.89
C GLN A 103 -6.21 -6.58 13.31
N LEU A 104 -6.09 -6.60 11.98
CA LEU A 104 -4.82 -6.43 11.28
C LEU A 104 -4.21 -5.05 11.57
N ILE A 105 -5.01 -3.98 11.49
CA ILE A 105 -4.53 -2.62 11.79
C ILE A 105 -4.10 -2.51 13.26
N ASP A 106 -4.88 -3.07 14.21
CA ASP A 106 -4.50 -3.08 15.63
C ASP A 106 -3.16 -3.79 15.84
N LYS A 107 -2.98 -4.95 15.21
CA LYS A 107 -1.74 -5.72 15.26
C LYS A 107 -0.53 -4.95 14.71
N ILE A 108 -0.70 -4.21 13.61
CA ILE A 108 0.35 -3.34 13.06
C ILE A 108 0.72 -2.23 14.06
N ILE A 109 -0.27 -1.59 14.69
CA ILE A 109 -0.06 -0.52 15.67
C ILE A 109 0.67 -1.03 16.91
N GLU A 110 0.28 -2.19 17.43
CA GLU A 110 0.89 -2.82 18.60
C GLU A 110 2.36 -3.20 18.37
N ASN A 111 2.73 -3.47 17.11
CA ASN A 111 4.07 -3.92 16.74
C ASN A 111 4.90 -2.84 16.03
N LYS A 112 4.44 -1.58 16.01
CA LYS A 112 5.15 -0.48 15.33
C LYS A 112 6.56 -0.22 15.86
N GLU A 113 6.86 -0.62 17.10
CA GLU A 113 8.18 -0.47 17.70
C GLU A 113 9.27 -1.28 16.98
N TRP A 114 8.89 -2.32 16.21
CA TRP A 114 9.81 -3.06 15.35
C TRP A 114 10.33 -2.26 14.14
N LEU A 115 9.75 -1.09 13.87
CA LEU A 115 10.23 -0.14 12.86
C LEU A 115 11.32 0.80 13.40
N ASN A 116 11.60 0.79 14.70
CA ASN A 116 12.58 1.66 15.35
C ASN A 116 13.95 0.98 15.60
N GLY A 117 14.14 -0.24 15.08
CA GLY A 117 15.33 -1.07 15.29
C GLY A 117 16.39 -0.94 14.20
#